data_AF-A0A834SI17-F1
#
_entry.id   AF-A0A834SI17-F1
#
_cell.length_a   1.000
_cell.length_b   1.000
_cell.length_c   1.000
_cell.angle_alpha   90.00
_cell.angle_beta   90.00
_cell.angle_gamma   90.00
#
_symmetry.space_group_name_H-M   'P 1'
#
loop_
_entity.id
_entity.type
_entity.pdbx_description
1 polymer ?
#
loop_
_entity_poly.entity_id
_entity_poly.type
_entity_poly.pdbx_seq_one_letter_code
_entity_poly.pdbx_strand_id
1 'polypeptide(L)'
;MLFVSQDWLLSSAILLLLLGTPLSHALWNTQNNIKEAVFLSPKFELGPGSVLDKYYYDIEFPRGHVALKSFNGEVVDEEGDGGHRVLHESDHIIVRNSGICQKNSLSQYFGLGSETRGTATDIPDPFGIEIGNPAEIPDGYEEKWMLNVHAIDTRGVQDRSGCTECRCDLYNVTMDQYGQPLRPGYLGGLHCCYDNTQCRVKEGFEGPKRSLYLKYTVKWVDWDNSVVPVKIYILDVTDKLQVLNDTNAMSTEHNCVVSEFFR
;
A
#
# COMPACT_ATOMS: atom_id res chain seq x y z
N MET A 1 -25.51 -10.80 -59.16
CA MET A 1 -26.25 -10.19 -58.03
C MET A 1 -25.91 -10.98 -56.80
N LEU A 2 -25.14 -10.42 -55.87
CA LEU A 2 -24.89 -11.01 -54.55
C LEU A 2 -25.89 -10.42 -53.57
N PHE A 3 -26.73 -11.26 -52.98
CA PHE A 3 -27.59 -10.88 -51.87
C PHE A 3 -26.81 -11.10 -50.58
N VAL A 4 -26.44 -10.01 -49.92
CA VAL A 4 -25.83 -10.04 -48.58
C VAL A 4 -26.97 -10.05 -47.56
N SER A 5 -26.98 -11.03 -46.66
CA SER A 5 -27.96 -11.12 -45.58
C SER A 5 -27.93 -9.85 -44.73
N GLN A 6 -29.11 -9.28 -44.47
CA GLN A 6 -29.30 -8.07 -43.65
C GLN A 6 -28.77 -8.26 -42.21
N ASP A 7 -28.72 -9.50 -41.72
CA ASP A 7 -28.16 -9.86 -40.41
C ASP A 7 -26.63 -9.74 -40.37
N TRP A 8 -25.95 -9.94 -41.50
CA TRP A 8 -24.49 -9.83 -41.59
C TRP A 8 -24.04 -8.36 -41.59
N LEU A 9 -24.83 -7.48 -42.23
CA LEU A 9 -24.61 -6.04 -42.22
C LEU A 9 -24.79 -5.44 -40.81
N LEU A 10 -25.81 -5.88 -40.07
CA LEU A 10 -26.04 -5.43 -38.68
C LEU A 10 -24.91 -5.88 -37.73
N SER A 11 -24.43 -7.13 -37.87
CA SER A 11 -23.32 -7.64 -37.05
C SER A 11 -22.00 -6.88 -37.31
N SER A 12 -21.69 -6.60 -38.58
CA SER A 12 -20.49 -5.82 -38.94
C SER A 12 -20.58 -4.36 -38.53
N ALA A 13 -21.76 -3.74 -38.58
CA ALA A 13 -21.96 -2.35 -38.14
C ALA A 13 -21.77 -2.20 -36.63
N ILE A 14 -22.25 -3.15 -35.82
CA ILE A 14 -22.04 -3.17 -34.37
C ILE A 14 -20.56 -3.37 -34.04
N LEU A 15 -19.85 -4.23 -34.76
CA LEU A 15 -18.41 -4.46 -34.57
C LEU A 15 -17.58 -3.23 -34.95
N LEU A 16 -17.91 -2.53 -36.05
CA LEU A 16 -17.28 -1.28 -36.46
C LEU A 16 -17.60 -0.11 -35.50
N LEU A 17 -18.81 -0.06 -34.94
CA LEU A 17 -19.17 0.89 -33.90
C LEU A 17 -18.37 0.63 -32.62
N LEU A 18 -18.21 -0.63 -32.21
CA LEU A 18 -17.38 -1.00 -31.05
C LEU A 18 -15.90 -0.66 -31.28
N LEU A 19 -15.34 -0.91 -32.46
CA LEU A 19 -13.93 -0.60 -32.76
C LEU A 19 -13.66 0.90 -32.96
N GLY A 20 -14.65 1.65 -33.46
CA GLY A 20 -14.53 3.08 -33.79
C GLY A 20 -14.94 4.04 -32.66
N THR A 21 -15.32 3.56 -31.47
CA THR A 21 -15.62 4.46 -30.36
C THR A 21 -14.35 5.11 -29.80
N PRO A 22 -14.43 6.37 -29.32
CA PRO A 22 -13.31 7.02 -28.64
C PRO A 22 -12.83 6.23 -27.42
N LEU A 23 -13.70 5.43 -26.79
CA LEU A 23 -13.35 4.53 -25.69
C LEU A 23 -12.39 3.42 -26.14
N SER A 24 -12.62 2.83 -27.32
CA SER A 24 -11.76 1.77 -27.88
C SER A 24 -10.42 2.31 -28.32
N HIS A 25 -10.39 3.49 -28.93
CA HIS A 25 -9.13 4.17 -29.23
C HIS A 25 -8.37 4.58 -27.96
N ALA A 26 -9.07 5.08 -26.94
CA ALA A 26 -8.46 5.38 -25.64
C ALA A 26 -7.88 4.11 -25.00
N LEU A 27 -8.67 3.03 -24.84
CA LEU A 27 -8.19 1.75 -24.31
C LEU A 27 -6.95 1.23 -25.06
N TRP A 28 -6.95 1.30 -26.39
CA TRP A 28 -5.84 0.83 -27.22
C TRP A 28 -4.59 1.71 -27.07
N ASN A 29 -4.77 3.03 -26.90
CA ASN A 29 -3.67 3.95 -26.67
C ASN A 29 -3.10 3.78 -25.26
N THR A 30 -3.95 3.63 -24.24
CA THR A 30 -3.54 3.44 -22.85
C THR A 30 -2.73 2.16 -22.68
N GLN A 31 -3.19 1.03 -23.24
CA GLN A 31 -2.44 -0.23 -23.23
C GLN A 31 -1.06 -0.13 -23.91
N ASN A 32 -0.95 0.63 -24.99
CA ASN A 32 0.32 0.80 -25.71
C ASN A 32 1.29 1.80 -25.01
N ASN A 33 0.82 2.61 -24.06
CA ASN A 33 1.60 3.66 -23.40
C ASN A 33 1.92 3.36 -21.92
N ILE A 34 1.63 2.14 -21.44
CA ILE A 34 1.98 1.75 -20.07
C ILE A 34 3.51 1.76 -19.91
N LYS A 35 3.98 2.61 -18.99
CA LYS A 35 5.36 2.65 -18.52
C LYS A 35 5.51 1.69 -17.35
N GLU A 36 6.70 1.11 -17.21
CA GLU A 36 7.05 0.19 -16.14
C GLU A 36 8.45 0.51 -15.62
N ALA A 37 8.63 0.46 -14.30
CA ALA A 37 9.93 0.55 -13.66
C ALA A 37 9.97 -0.30 -12.40
N VAL A 38 11.18 -0.76 -12.08
CA VAL A 38 11.50 -1.54 -10.89
C VAL A 38 12.43 -0.71 -10.01
N PHE A 39 12.10 -0.65 -8.73
CA PHE A 39 12.83 0.12 -7.73
C PHE A 39 13.16 -0.75 -6.51
N LEU A 40 14.09 -0.29 -5.69
CA LEU A 40 14.49 -0.93 -4.43
C LEU A 40 14.36 0.04 -3.27
N SER A 41 13.84 -0.45 -2.14
CA SER A 41 13.95 0.27 -0.87
C SER A 41 15.42 0.38 -0.44
N PRO A 42 15.74 1.18 0.58
CA PRO A 42 16.99 1.02 1.30
C PRO A 42 17.17 -0.43 1.81
N LYS A 43 18.43 -0.85 1.88
CA LYS A 43 18.81 -2.14 2.47
C LYS A 43 18.37 -2.20 3.93
N PHE A 44 17.83 -3.34 4.33
CA PHE A 44 17.56 -3.67 5.72
C PHE A 44 18.11 -5.06 6.08
N GLU A 45 18.37 -5.30 7.35
CA GLU A 45 18.93 -6.57 7.81
C GLU A 45 18.00 -7.27 8.79
N LEU A 46 17.78 -8.57 8.57
CA LEU A 46 16.97 -9.41 9.44
C LEU A 46 17.68 -10.73 9.77
N GLY A 47 17.69 -11.08 11.05
CA GLY A 47 18.05 -12.40 11.55
C GLY A 47 16.83 -13.17 12.09
N PRO A 48 16.97 -14.45 12.41
CA PRO A 48 15.85 -15.29 12.86
C PRO A 48 15.01 -14.66 13.98
N GLY A 49 13.70 -14.57 13.76
CA GLY A 49 12.74 -13.98 14.68
C GLY A 49 12.71 -12.45 14.74
N SER A 50 13.70 -11.75 14.19
CA SER A 50 13.75 -10.29 14.29
C SER A 50 12.62 -9.61 13.51
N VAL A 51 12.14 -8.51 14.08
CA VAL A 51 11.15 -7.60 13.49
C VAL A 51 11.84 -6.31 13.09
N LEU A 52 11.50 -5.83 11.91
CA LEU A 52 11.86 -4.53 11.39
C LEU A 52 10.59 -3.74 11.11
N ASP A 53 10.54 -2.50 11.56
CA ASP A 53 9.49 -1.55 11.20
C ASP A 53 10.13 -0.20 10.85
N LYS A 54 10.27 0.09 9.55
CA LYS A 54 10.94 1.30 9.06
C LYS A 54 10.05 2.11 8.16
N TYR A 55 10.25 3.43 8.20
CA TYR A 55 9.61 4.40 7.33
C TYR A 55 10.69 5.04 6.47
N TYR A 56 10.57 4.86 5.16
CA TYR A 56 11.45 5.44 4.14
C TYR A 56 10.70 6.54 3.42
N TYR A 57 11.24 7.75 3.46
CA TYR A 57 10.64 8.92 2.82
C TYR A 57 11.41 9.27 1.54
N ASP A 58 10.72 9.91 0.60
CA ASP A 58 11.29 10.32 -0.69
C ASP A 58 11.88 9.15 -1.46
N ILE A 59 11.19 8.01 -1.42
CA ILE A 59 11.59 6.84 -2.20
C ILE A 59 11.43 7.12 -3.70
N GLU A 60 12.18 6.39 -4.52
CA GLU A 60 12.02 6.44 -5.96
C GLU A 60 10.64 5.93 -6.36
N PHE A 61 9.92 6.74 -7.12
CA PHE A 61 8.57 6.45 -7.59
C PHE A 61 8.28 7.32 -8.81
N PRO A 62 7.36 6.93 -9.72
CA PRO A 62 6.89 7.81 -10.79
C PRO A 62 6.59 9.24 -10.30
N ARG A 63 7.18 10.22 -10.99
CA ARG A 63 7.02 11.66 -10.72
C ARG A 63 6.17 12.32 -11.80
N GLY A 64 5.58 13.45 -11.45
CA GLY A 64 4.67 14.20 -12.33
C GLY A 64 3.22 13.76 -12.17
N HIS A 65 2.35 14.30 -13.02
CA HIS A 65 0.92 13.98 -13.02
C HIS A 65 0.69 12.68 -13.81
N VAL A 66 0.48 11.58 -13.09
CA VAL A 66 0.40 10.23 -13.67
C VAL A 66 -0.77 9.44 -13.10
N ALA A 67 -1.18 8.42 -13.84
CA ALA A 67 -2.16 7.44 -13.39
C ALA A 67 -1.47 6.11 -13.09
N LEU A 68 -1.48 5.69 -11.82
CA LEU A 68 -0.98 4.37 -11.43
C LEU A 68 -1.87 3.29 -12.03
N LYS A 69 -1.21 2.27 -12.58
CA LYS A 69 -1.84 1.10 -13.20
C LYS A 69 -1.55 -0.20 -12.45
N SER A 70 -0.40 -0.31 -11.77
CA SER A 70 -0.14 -1.42 -10.86
C SER A 70 0.98 -1.08 -9.88
N PHE A 71 0.97 -1.74 -8.72
CA PHE A 71 2.08 -1.77 -7.77
C PHE A 71 2.26 -3.20 -7.28
N ASN A 72 3.46 -3.77 -7.41
CA ASN A 72 3.79 -5.10 -6.92
C ASN A 72 5.06 -5.03 -6.08
N GLY A 73 5.03 -5.54 -4.86
CA GLY A 73 6.19 -5.55 -3.96
C GLY A 73 6.62 -6.97 -3.60
N GLU A 74 7.92 -7.22 -3.59
CA GLU A 74 8.50 -8.45 -3.09
C GLU A 74 9.79 -8.21 -2.32
N VAL A 75 10.01 -9.00 -1.28
CA VAL A 75 11.28 -8.99 -0.52
C VAL A 75 12.30 -9.86 -1.26
N VAL A 76 13.48 -9.30 -1.52
CA VAL A 76 14.60 -9.94 -2.24
C VAL A 76 15.91 -9.84 -1.46
N ASP A 77 16.82 -10.80 -1.68
CA ASP A 77 18.19 -10.81 -1.13
C ASP A 77 19.20 -10.04 -2.04
N GLU A 78 18.74 -9.31 -3.06
CA GLU A 78 19.59 -8.69 -4.10
C GLU A 78 20.48 -7.55 -3.60
N GLU A 79 21.67 -7.36 -4.18
CA GLU A 79 22.58 -6.26 -3.83
C GLU A 79 22.26 -5.03 -4.69
N GLY A 80 21.58 -4.05 -4.10
CA GLY A 80 21.22 -2.78 -4.76
C GLY A 80 21.83 -1.56 -4.07
N ASP A 81 22.30 -0.59 -4.86
CA ASP A 81 22.64 0.76 -4.39
C ASP A 81 21.35 1.60 -4.31
N GLY A 82 20.63 1.45 -3.19
CA GLY A 82 19.47 2.28 -2.89
C GLY A 82 19.90 3.62 -2.33
N GLY A 83 20.25 4.59 -3.17
CA GLY A 83 20.55 5.95 -2.73
C GLY A 83 19.32 6.61 -2.07
N HIS A 84 19.36 6.86 -0.75
CA HIS A 84 18.23 7.47 -0.04
C HIS A 84 18.68 8.48 1.02
N ARG A 85 17.82 9.48 1.25
CA ARG A 85 17.99 10.51 2.27
C ARG A 85 17.04 10.22 3.43
N VAL A 86 17.54 10.27 4.66
CA VAL A 86 16.68 10.30 5.85
C VAL A 86 16.06 11.69 5.91
N LEU A 87 14.76 11.81 5.64
CA LEU A 87 14.03 13.06 5.84
C LEU A 87 13.62 13.20 7.31
N HIS A 88 13.77 14.41 7.85
CA HIS A 88 13.32 14.75 9.20
C HIS A 88 11.78 14.87 9.25
N GLU A 89 11.21 14.45 10.38
CA GLU A 89 9.78 14.27 10.61
C GLU A 89 8.92 15.56 10.51
N SER A 90 9.52 16.76 10.58
CA SER A 90 8.78 18.02 10.81
C SER A 90 8.24 18.76 9.58
N ASP A 91 8.51 18.32 8.34
CA ASP A 91 8.24 19.14 7.13
C ASP A 91 7.27 18.50 6.11
N HIS A 92 6.55 17.43 6.45
CA HIS A 92 5.74 16.68 5.47
C HIS A 92 4.25 16.65 5.80
N ILE A 93 3.42 16.67 4.76
CA ILE A 93 1.97 16.48 4.85
C ILE A 93 1.67 15.08 4.30
N ILE A 94 1.06 14.22 5.13
CA ILE A 94 0.69 12.87 4.69
C ILE A 94 -0.62 12.96 3.91
N VAL A 95 -0.57 12.62 2.62
CA VAL A 95 -1.77 12.38 1.81
C VAL A 95 -2.43 11.09 2.31
N ARG A 96 -3.74 11.14 2.60
CA ARG A 96 -4.53 10.01 3.14
C ARG A 96 -5.48 9.47 2.09
N ASN A 97 -5.87 8.20 2.20
CA ASN A 97 -6.91 7.63 1.33
C ASN A 97 -8.27 8.32 1.55
N SER A 98 -9.25 8.00 0.69
CA SER A 98 -10.60 8.59 0.72
C SER A 98 -11.53 8.02 1.82
N GLY A 99 -11.00 7.20 2.74
CA GLY A 99 -11.73 6.61 3.86
C GLY A 99 -12.17 7.61 4.92
N ILE A 100 -13.13 7.19 5.73
CA ILE A 100 -13.79 8.01 6.78
C ILE A 100 -13.02 8.02 8.10
N CYS A 101 -12.07 7.10 8.29
CA CYS A 101 -11.25 7.04 9.49
C CYS A 101 -10.47 8.34 9.63
N GLN A 102 -10.61 8.99 10.77
CA GLN A 102 -9.96 10.28 11.05
C GLN A 102 -8.55 10.08 11.63
N LYS A 103 -7.76 11.16 11.69
CA LYS A 103 -6.42 11.22 12.34
C LYS A 103 -5.38 10.29 11.67
N ASN A 104 -4.39 9.78 12.40
CA ASN A 104 -3.34 8.90 11.86
C ASN A 104 -3.78 7.41 11.80
N SER A 105 -5.09 7.16 11.71
CA SER A 105 -5.64 5.80 11.59
C SER A 105 -5.83 5.45 10.12
N LEU A 106 -5.37 4.26 9.72
CA LEU A 106 -5.59 3.65 8.41
C LEU A 106 -5.40 4.62 7.23
N SER A 107 -4.31 5.40 7.22
CA SER A 107 -4.04 6.44 6.20
C SER A 107 -3.43 5.90 4.91
N GLN A 108 -3.12 4.61 4.85
CA GLN A 108 -2.36 4.00 3.76
C GLN A 108 -3.11 4.05 2.42
N TYR A 109 -2.35 4.05 1.32
CA TYR A 109 -2.88 3.98 -0.05
C TYR A 109 -2.83 2.57 -0.64
N PHE A 110 -1.73 1.85 -0.44
CA PHE A 110 -1.51 0.53 -1.01
C PHE A 110 -0.56 -0.31 -0.15
N GLY A 111 -0.47 -1.60 -0.47
CA GLY A 111 0.55 -2.48 0.11
C GLY A 111 0.31 -2.83 1.58
N LEU A 112 -0.94 -2.78 2.05
CA LEU A 112 -1.29 -3.31 3.36
C LEU A 112 -1.08 -4.84 3.38
N GLY A 113 -0.06 -5.29 4.10
CA GLY A 113 0.23 -6.70 4.30
C GLY A 113 1.02 -7.37 3.15
N SER A 114 1.18 -8.69 3.26
CA SER A 114 1.90 -9.54 2.29
C SER A 114 1.06 -9.87 1.04
N GLU A 115 -0.06 -9.18 0.86
CA GLU A 115 -1.10 -9.50 -0.13
C GLU A 115 -0.68 -9.24 -1.57
N THR A 116 0.40 -8.50 -1.82
CA THR A 116 0.86 -8.21 -3.20
C THR A 116 1.60 -9.39 -3.85
N ARG A 117 2.13 -10.35 -3.06
CA ARG A 117 2.85 -11.50 -3.62
C ARG A 117 1.87 -12.49 -4.23
N GLY A 118 1.88 -12.58 -5.55
CA GLY A 118 1.05 -13.53 -6.30
C GLY A 118 -0.41 -13.07 -6.50
N THR A 119 -0.74 -11.84 -6.10
CA THR A 119 -2.05 -11.23 -6.36
C THR A 119 -1.93 -10.27 -7.52
N ALA A 120 -2.89 -10.32 -8.44
CA ALA A 120 -2.97 -9.35 -9.54
C ALA A 120 -3.30 -7.97 -8.97
N THR A 121 -2.41 -7.00 -9.20
CA THR A 121 -2.58 -5.61 -8.76
C THR A 121 -2.82 -4.65 -9.93
N ASP A 122 -3.12 -5.20 -11.12
CA ASP A 122 -3.43 -4.42 -12.31
C ASP A 122 -4.79 -3.73 -12.17
N ILE A 123 -4.81 -2.43 -12.43
CA ILE A 123 -5.99 -1.59 -12.49
C ILE A 123 -6.46 -1.57 -13.95
N PRO A 124 -7.66 -2.09 -14.26
CA PRO A 124 -8.14 -2.16 -15.64
C PRO A 124 -8.38 -0.77 -16.21
N ASP A 125 -8.24 -0.62 -17.53
CA ASP A 125 -8.65 0.62 -18.21
C ASP A 125 -10.17 0.81 -18.13
N PRO A 126 -10.66 2.06 -18.09
CA PRO A 126 -9.91 3.33 -18.15
C PRO A 126 -9.44 3.84 -16.77
N PHE A 127 -9.47 3.01 -15.74
CA PHE A 127 -9.27 3.44 -14.36
C PHE A 127 -7.78 3.63 -14.01
N GLY A 128 -7.49 4.54 -13.08
CA GLY A 128 -6.14 4.71 -12.54
C GLY A 128 -6.16 5.47 -11.22
N ILE A 129 -5.14 5.25 -10.38
CA ILE A 129 -4.95 6.08 -9.17
C ILE A 129 -4.21 7.34 -9.60
N GLU A 130 -4.83 8.50 -9.42
CA GLU A 130 -4.23 9.78 -9.76
C GLU A 130 -3.14 10.14 -8.76
N ILE A 131 -1.99 10.57 -9.28
CA ILE A 131 -0.78 10.92 -8.51
C ILE A 131 -0.22 12.21 -9.09
N GLY A 132 0.23 13.13 -8.23
CA GLY A 132 0.95 14.31 -8.68
C GLY A 132 0.07 15.37 -9.34
N ASN A 133 -1.23 15.45 -8.99
CA ASN A 133 -2.13 16.46 -9.53
C ASN A 133 -1.72 17.85 -9.01
N PRO A 134 -1.22 18.77 -9.88
CA PRO A 134 -0.74 20.08 -9.44
C PRO A 134 -1.82 20.96 -8.79
N ALA A 135 -3.10 20.67 -9.03
CA ALA A 135 -4.20 21.40 -8.42
C ALA A 135 -4.47 20.98 -6.97
N GLU A 136 -4.00 19.80 -6.54
CA GLU A 136 -4.18 19.27 -5.19
C GLU A 136 -2.93 19.44 -4.30
N ILE A 137 -1.78 19.71 -4.91
CA ILE A 137 -0.51 19.93 -4.18
C ILE A 137 -0.48 21.36 -3.61
N PRO A 138 -0.28 21.55 -2.29
CA PRO A 138 -0.18 22.88 -1.68
C PRO A 138 1.03 23.68 -2.17
N ASP A 139 0.90 25.01 -2.19
CA ASP A 139 1.99 25.91 -2.58
C ASP A 139 3.26 25.68 -1.75
N GLY A 140 4.40 25.50 -2.42
CA GLY A 140 5.69 25.24 -1.78
C GLY A 140 5.94 23.78 -1.41
N TYR A 141 5.01 22.87 -1.70
CA TYR A 141 5.17 21.44 -1.52
C TYR A 141 5.41 20.72 -2.86
N GLU A 142 6.06 19.56 -2.78
CA GLU A 142 6.14 18.59 -3.87
C GLU A 142 5.62 17.24 -3.37
N GLU A 143 4.91 16.51 -4.23
CA GLU A 143 4.43 15.18 -3.87
C GLU A 143 5.59 14.17 -3.85
N LYS A 144 5.72 13.46 -2.72
CA LYS A 144 6.73 12.44 -2.47
C LYS A 144 6.09 11.18 -1.93
N TRP A 145 6.75 10.07 -2.17
CA TRP A 145 6.31 8.77 -1.70
C TRP A 145 7.01 8.37 -0.41
N MET A 146 6.22 7.80 0.50
CA MET A 146 6.68 7.18 1.73
C MET A 146 6.35 5.70 1.68
N LEU A 147 7.31 4.88 2.09
CA LEU A 147 7.19 3.44 2.19
C LEU A 147 7.41 3.02 3.64
N ASN A 148 6.41 2.35 4.22
CA ASN A 148 6.60 1.62 5.47
C ASN A 148 6.93 0.15 5.15
N VAL A 149 8.03 -0.36 5.71
CA VAL A 149 8.41 -1.78 5.63
C VAL A 149 8.34 -2.37 7.02
N HIS A 150 7.29 -3.16 7.26
CA HIS A 150 7.16 -4.03 8.42
C HIS A 150 7.46 -5.47 8.00
N ALA A 151 8.54 -6.05 8.54
CA ALA A 151 9.03 -7.36 8.12
C ALA A 151 9.47 -8.20 9.32
N ILE A 152 9.15 -9.49 9.26
CA ILE A 152 9.44 -10.46 10.32
C ILE A 152 10.16 -11.66 9.71
N ASP A 153 11.33 -11.99 10.23
CA ASP A 153 12.01 -13.21 9.84
C ASP A 153 11.44 -14.42 10.58
N THR A 154 10.59 -15.18 9.89
CA THR A 154 9.93 -16.37 10.46
C THR A 154 10.79 -17.65 10.40
N ARG A 155 12.07 -17.56 10.05
CA ARG A 155 13.00 -18.70 10.11
C ARG A 155 13.26 -19.07 11.58
N GLY A 156 13.13 -20.35 11.89
CA GLY A 156 13.44 -20.87 13.24
C GLY A 156 12.48 -20.47 14.36
N VAL A 157 11.47 -19.62 14.10
CA VAL A 157 10.49 -19.21 15.12
C VAL A 157 9.65 -20.39 15.61
N GLN A 158 9.18 -20.30 16.86
CA GLN A 158 8.37 -21.35 17.48
C GLN A 158 7.00 -21.49 16.80
N ASP A 159 6.37 -20.35 16.49
CA ASP A 159 5.06 -20.27 15.86
C ASP A 159 5.08 -19.22 14.74
N ARG A 160 5.08 -19.68 13.48
CA ARG A 160 5.13 -18.77 12.32
C ARG A 160 3.86 -17.94 12.18
N SER A 161 2.69 -18.54 12.45
CA SER A 161 1.41 -17.81 12.34
C SER A 161 1.34 -16.77 13.43
N GLY A 162 1.64 -17.16 14.67
CA GLY A 162 1.61 -16.24 15.80
C GLY A 162 2.62 -15.10 15.67
N CYS A 163 3.81 -15.34 15.10
CA CYS A 163 4.73 -14.24 14.79
C CYS A 163 4.15 -13.31 13.72
N THR A 164 3.60 -13.86 12.63
CA THR A 164 3.04 -13.08 11.51
C THR A 164 1.82 -12.27 11.95
N GLU A 165 1.04 -12.80 12.89
CA GLU A 165 -0.06 -12.12 13.56
C GLU A 165 0.43 -11.27 14.74
N CYS A 166 1.73 -11.10 14.98
CA CYS A 166 2.23 -10.25 16.05
C CYS A 166 1.65 -10.57 17.45
N ARG A 167 1.42 -11.85 17.77
CA ARG A 167 0.92 -12.27 19.09
C ARG A 167 1.91 -11.98 20.20
N CYS A 168 1.51 -11.18 21.18
CA CYS A 168 2.43 -10.61 22.17
C CYS A 168 3.10 -11.66 23.08
N ASP A 169 2.48 -12.84 23.28
CA ASP A 169 3.07 -13.93 24.07
C ASP A 169 4.36 -14.50 23.44
N LEU A 170 4.62 -14.20 22.17
CA LEU A 170 5.81 -14.62 21.44
C LEU A 170 6.94 -13.57 21.44
N TYR A 171 6.71 -12.31 21.82
CA TYR A 171 7.72 -11.25 21.70
C TYR A 171 8.43 -10.90 23.01
N ASN A 172 7.93 -11.39 24.14
CA ASN A 172 8.50 -11.15 25.48
C ASN A 172 8.76 -9.66 25.78
N VAL A 173 7.82 -8.80 25.36
CA VAL A 173 7.84 -7.35 25.59
C VAL A 173 6.70 -6.94 26.51
N THR A 174 6.93 -5.92 27.32
CA THR A 174 5.92 -5.33 28.23
C THR A 174 5.67 -3.85 27.94
N MET A 175 6.49 -3.23 27.09
CA MET A 175 6.42 -1.84 26.67
C MET A 175 6.31 -1.77 25.15
N ASP A 176 5.58 -0.76 24.66
CA ASP A 176 5.51 -0.43 23.25
C ASP A 176 6.73 0.36 22.75
N GLN A 177 6.73 0.68 21.46
CA GLN A 177 7.82 1.46 20.82
C GLN A 177 8.04 2.85 21.41
N TYR A 178 7.08 3.41 22.14
CA TYR A 178 7.16 4.71 22.81
C TYR A 178 7.54 4.59 24.29
N GLY A 179 7.88 3.37 24.74
CA GLY A 179 8.21 3.08 26.13
C GLY A 179 6.99 3.09 27.06
N GLN A 180 5.77 3.02 26.53
CA GLN A 180 4.54 2.94 27.34
C GLN A 180 4.19 1.49 27.64
N PRO A 181 3.68 1.16 28.85
CA PRO A 181 3.22 -0.18 29.15
C PRO A 181 2.11 -0.64 28.21
N LEU A 182 2.17 -1.91 27.79
CA LEU A 182 1.09 -2.51 27.03
C LEU A 182 -0.22 -2.47 27.82
N ARG A 183 -1.33 -2.17 27.13
CA ARG A 183 -2.65 -2.12 27.75
C ARG A 183 -3.02 -3.50 28.33
N PRO A 184 -3.69 -3.58 29.49
CA PRO A 184 -4.17 -4.86 30.01
C PRO A 184 -5.06 -5.56 28.98
N GLY A 185 -4.77 -6.83 28.70
CA GLY A 185 -5.52 -7.63 27.72
C GLY A 185 -5.16 -7.39 26.25
N TYR A 186 -4.08 -6.66 25.96
CA TYR A 186 -3.54 -6.54 24.61
C TYR A 186 -2.81 -7.83 24.20
N LEU A 187 -3.42 -8.63 23.31
CA LEU A 187 -2.98 -10.00 23.02
C LEU A 187 -2.05 -10.11 21.80
N GLY A 188 -2.10 -9.14 20.90
CA GLY A 188 -1.26 -9.09 19.71
C GLY A 188 -1.29 -7.69 19.13
N GLY A 189 -0.35 -7.38 18.26
CA GLY A 189 -0.08 -5.97 18.07
C GLY A 189 1.19 -5.52 17.42
N LEU A 190 1.13 -4.46 16.61
CA LEU A 190 2.29 -3.59 16.39
C LEU A 190 2.84 -3.01 17.70
N HIS A 191 2.03 -2.81 18.74
CA HIS A 191 2.57 -2.38 20.05
C HIS A 191 3.49 -3.43 20.70
N CYS A 192 3.44 -4.71 20.31
CA CYS A 192 4.40 -5.72 20.78
C CYS A 192 5.28 -6.30 19.67
N CYS A 193 5.13 -5.81 18.44
CA CYS A 193 5.74 -6.31 17.21
C CYS A 193 6.31 -5.13 16.41
N TYR A 194 7.04 -4.25 17.09
CA TYR A 194 7.66 -3.06 16.53
C TYR A 194 9.15 -3.29 16.22
N ASP A 195 9.79 -2.27 15.65
CA ASP A 195 11.21 -2.31 15.25
C ASP A 195 12.13 -2.82 16.36
N ASN A 196 13.05 -3.72 16.00
CA ASN A 196 14.03 -4.37 16.89
C ASN A 196 13.44 -5.34 17.93
N THR A 197 12.13 -5.60 17.93
CA THR A 197 11.59 -6.73 18.70
C THR A 197 11.99 -8.06 18.05
N GLN A 198 11.87 -9.16 18.80
CA GLN A 198 12.20 -10.49 18.30
C GLN A 198 11.13 -11.49 18.71
N CYS A 199 10.48 -12.10 17.71
CA CYS A 199 9.59 -13.22 17.92
C CYS A 199 10.39 -14.44 18.41
N ARG A 200 9.81 -15.19 19.34
CA ARG A 200 10.46 -16.31 20.01
C ARG A 200 10.97 -17.35 19.01
N VAL A 201 12.28 -17.59 19.06
CA VAL A 201 12.99 -18.59 18.26
C VAL A 201 13.07 -19.93 19.00
N LYS A 202 13.11 -21.04 18.27
CA LYS A 202 13.34 -22.39 18.84
C LYS A 202 14.73 -22.45 19.45
N GLU A 203 14.84 -23.08 20.61
CA GLU A 203 16.12 -23.27 21.28
C GLU A 203 17.12 -24.00 20.37
N GLY A 204 18.34 -23.49 20.29
CA GLY A 204 19.41 -24.03 19.44
C GLY A 204 19.29 -23.72 17.95
N PHE A 205 18.27 -22.97 17.49
CA PHE A 205 18.24 -22.51 16.10
C PHE A 205 19.12 -21.27 15.94
N GLU A 206 20.17 -21.41 15.14
CA GLU A 206 20.99 -20.29 14.67
C GLU A 206 20.82 -20.14 13.16
N GLY A 207 20.70 -18.89 12.71
CA GLY A 207 20.59 -18.58 11.30
C GLY A 207 21.29 -17.26 11.00
N PRO A 208 21.91 -17.12 9.81
CA PRO A 208 22.60 -15.88 9.47
C PRO A 208 21.60 -14.74 9.30
N LYS A 209 22.04 -13.54 9.64
CA LYS A 209 21.39 -12.31 9.19
C LYS A 209 21.44 -12.24 7.67
N ARG A 210 20.36 -11.75 7.07
CA ARG A 210 20.26 -11.49 5.63
C ARG A 210 20.15 -10.00 5.40
N SER A 211 20.84 -9.52 4.39
CA SER A 211 20.59 -8.21 3.80
C SER A 211 19.46 -8.36 2.78
N LEU A 212 18.42 -7.56 2.96
CA LEU A 212 17.17 -7.64 2.23
C LEU A 212 16.76 -6.26 1.71
N TYR A 213 15.96 -6.27 0.66
CA TYR A 213 15.37 -5.10 0.04
C TYR A 213 13.91 -5.38 -0.27
N LEU A 214 13.05 -4.36 -0.22
CA LEU A 214 11.76 -4.41 -0.88
C LEU A 214 11.96 -3.97 -2.32
N LYS A 215 11.86 -4.91 -3.25
CA LYS A 215 11.78 -4.64 -4.68
C LYS A 215 10.34 -4.37 -5.05
N TYR A 216 10.07 -3.25 -5.69
CA TYR A 216 8.72 -2.93 -6.14
C TYR A 216 8.69 -2.54 -7.61
N THR A 217 7.73 -3.12 -8.33
CA THR A 217 7.45 -2.86 -9.74
C THR A 217 6.21 -2.00 -9.84
N VAL A 218 6.34 -0.89 -10.54
CA VAL A 218 5.28 0.09 -10.72
C VAL A 218 4.95 0.18 -12.20
N LYS A 219 3.66 0.14 -12.54
CA LYS A 219 3.17 0.49 -13.88
C LYS A 219 2.31 1.73 -13.81
N TRP A 220 2.46 2.61 -14.79
CA TRP A 220 1.69 3.85 -14.87
C TRP A 220 1.56 4.35 -16.30
N VAL A 221 0.66 5.30 -16.51
CA VAL A 221 0.55 6.09 -17.74
C VAL A 221 0.63 7.57 -17.39
N ASP A 222 1.01 8.41 -18.36
CA ASP A 222 0.89 9.85 -18.17
C ASP A 222 -0.59 10.22 -18.02
N TRP A 223 -0.89 11.19 -17.16
CA TRP A 223 -2.27 11.60 -16.95
C TRP A 223 -2.84 12.28 -18.19
N ASP A 224 -4.04 11.87 -18.60
CA ASP A 224 -4.84 12.54 -19.60
C ASP A 224 -6.35 12.42 -19.31
N ASN A 225 -7.18 13.15 -20.06
CA ASN A 225 -8.62 13.22 -19.86
C ASN A 225 -9.37 11.90 -20.17
N SER A 226 -8.69 10.86 -20.64
CA SER A 226 -9.26 9.53 -20.85
C SER A 226 -9.18 8.64 -19.61
N VAL A 227 -8.32 8.98 -18.65
CA VAL A 227 -8.20 8.26 -17.39
C VAL A 227 -9.36 8.62 -16.45
N VAL A 228 -9.95 7.60 -15.83
CA VAL A 228 -10.95 7.76 -14.78
C VAL A 228 -10.28 7.58 -13.41
N PRO A 229 -10.15 8.64 -12.58
CA PRO A 229 -9.55 8.52 -11.26
C PRO A 229 -10.35 7.58 -10.37
N VAL A 230 -9.66 6.69 -9.67
CA VAL A 230 -10.27 5.87 -8.61
C VAL A 230 -9.99 6.47 -7.24
N LYS A 231 -10.90 6.20 -6.31
CA LYS A 231 -10.73 6.52 -4.89
C LYS A 231 -10.43 5.26 -4.11
N ILE A 232 -9.44 5.34 -3.23
CA ILE A 232 -9.05 4.24 -2.36
C ILE A 232 -9.76 4.41 -1.03
N TYR A 233 -10.34 3.34 -0.53
CA TYR A 233 -11.02 3.31 0.77
C TYR A 233 -10.45 2.14 1.58
N ILE A 234 -10.05 2.42 2.82
CA ILE A 234 -9.85 1.39 3.83
C ILE A 234 -11.05 1.43 4.77
N LEU A 235 -11.64 0.26 5.01
CA LEU A 235 -12.80 0.10 5.86
C LEU A 235 -12.42 -0.62 7.14
N ASP A 236 -12.74 -0.01 8.27
CA ASP A 236 -12.64 -0.64 9.59
C ASP A 236 -14.01 -1.21 9.98
N VAL A 237 -14.12 -2.54 10.04
CA VAL A 237 -15.37 -3.21 10.41
C VAL A 237 -15.78 -2.95 11.87
N THR A 238 -14.85 -2.45 12.69
CA THR A 238 -15.08 -2.11 14.10
C THR A 238 -15.38 -0.64 14.34
N ASP A 239 -15.40 0.18 13.28
CA ASP A 239 -15.65 1.60 13.40
C ASP A 239 -16.94 1.87 14.17
N LYS A 240 -16.87 2.83 15.09
CA LYS A 240 -18.01 3.32 15.85
C LYS A 240 -18.21 4.80 15.55
N LEU A 241 -19.33 5.12 14.93
CA LEU A 241 -19.77 6.49 14.72
C LEU A 241 -20.18 7.14 16.04
N GLN A 242 -19.54 8.24 16.41
CA GLN A 242 -19.97 9.13 17.49
C GLN A 242 -20.51 10.42 16.89
N VAL A 243 -21.77 10.73 17.21
CA VAL A 243 -22.40 12.00 16.81
C VAL A 243 -22.19 13.00 17.94
N LEU A 244 -21.37 14.01 17.71
CA LEU A 244 -21.17 15.12 18.64
C LEU A 244 -22.23 16.18 18.33
N ASN A 245 -23.18 16.34 19.26
CA ASN A 245 -24.18 17.40 19.20
C ASN A 245 -23.62 18.67 19.86
N ASP A 246 -22.73 19.36 19.17
CA ASP A 246 -22.37 20.72 19.56
C ASP A 246 -23.33 21.73 18.92
N THR A 247 -23.63 22.78 19.68
CA THR A 247 -24.80 23.65 19.52
C THR A 247 -24.89 24.47 18.22
N ASN A 248 -24.02 24.26 17.22
CA ASN A 248 -24.16 24.87 15.88
C ASN A 248 -23.61 24.02 14.71
N ALA A 249 -23.16 22.78 14.91
CA ALA A 249 -22.76 21.90 13.81
C ALA A 249 -22.83 20.43 14.23
N MET A 250 -23.49 19.60 13.43
CA MET A 250 -23.48 18.14 13.62
C MET A 250 -22.11 17.61 13.17
N SER A 251 -21.21 17.37 14.11
CA SER A 251 -19.89 16.79 13.84
C SER A 251 -19.95 15.28 14.05
N THR A 252 -19.56 14.50 13.05
CA THR A 252 -19.45 13.04 13.12
C THR A 252 -17.99 12.65 13.33
N GLU A 253 -17.68 12.04 14.48
CA GLU A 253 -16.36 11.48 14.76
C GLU A 253 -16.41 9.95 14.57
N HIS A 254 -15.63 9.44 13.62
CA HIS A 254 -15.42 8.01 13.43
C HIS A 254 -14.35 7.52 14.38
N ASN A 255 -14.71 6.56 15.23
CA ASN A 255 -13.77 5.87 16.10
C ASN A 255 -13.35 4.56 15.44
N CYS A 256 -12.51 4.68 14.42
CA CYS A 256 -11.83 3.53 13.82
C CYS A 256 -10.81 2.99 14.82
N VAL A 257 -11.19 1.92 15.50
CA VAL A 257 -10.32 1.21 16.41
C VAL A 257 -9.52 0.27 15.55
N VAL A 258 -8.25 0.57 15.32
CA VAL A 258 -7.31 -0.47 14.83
C VAL A 258 -7.11 -1.45 15.99
N SER A 259 -8.14 -2.24 16.30
CA SER A 259 -8.07 -3.39 17.17
C SER A 259 -7.64 -4.53 16.28
N GLU A 260 -6.38 -4.89 16.40
CA GLU A 260 -5.85 -6.08 15.76
C GLU A 260 -6.65 -7.28 16.31
N PHE A 261 -7.46 -7.88 15.43
CA PHE A 261 -8.31 -9.01 15.77
C PHE A 261 -7.44 -10.25 15.90
N PHE A 262 -7.25 -10.72 17.13
CA PHE A 262 -6.72 -12.07 17.39
C PHE A 262 -7.88 -13.01 17.65
N ARG A 263 -7.95 -14.10 16.89
CA ARG A 263 -8.77 -15.27 17.23
C ARG A 263 -7.92 -16.28 17.97
#